data_AF-A0AAJ3NAV0-F1
#
_entry.id   AF-A0AAJ3NAV0-F1
#
_cell.length_a   1.000
_cell.length_b   1.000
_cell.length_c   1.000
_cell.angle_alpha   90.00
_cell.angle_beta   90.00
_cell.angle_gamma   90.00
#
_symmetry.space_group_name_H-M   'P 1'
#
loop_
_entity.id
_entity.type
_entity.pdbx_description
1 polymer ?
#
loop_
_entity_poly.entity_id
_entity_poly.type
_entity_poly.pdbx_seq_one_letter_code
_entity_poly.pdbx_strand_id
1 'polypeptide(L)'
;MKESAEYLRNNVEFEGYVTGFEQSNNHAFGIIRLQLTKWNTQNFNREIKEGIFPYRIEEGVAELYCTVSVERKKGDIVNLISNKQTIYYNPQDSKEEGNIYIITDPVDINFVKKNTEFK
;
A
#
# COMPACT_ATOMS: atom_id res chain seq x y z
N MET A 1 19.83 -1.95 14.40
CA MET A 1 18.42 -1.87 13.96
C MET A 1 18.42 -1.99 12.44
N LYS A 2 17.44 -2.68 11.86
CA LYS A 2 17.34 -2.73 10.39
C LYS A 2 16.80 -1.40 9.88
N GLU A 3 17.35 -0.89 8.80
CA GLU A 3 16.79 0.31 8.15
C GLU A 3 15.42 -0.02 7.54
N SER A 4 14.52 0.96 7.43
CA SER A 4 13.18 0.77 6.84
C SER A 4 13.24 0.10 5.46
N ALA A 5 14.30 0.39 4.69
CA ALA A 5 14.55 -0.20 3.39
C ALA A 5 14.78 -1.73 3.43
N GLU A 6 15.37 -2.26 4.50
CA GLU A 6 15.59 -3.71 4.65
C GLU A 6 14.29 -4.47 4.96
N TYR A 7 13.34 -3.85 5.66
CA TYR A 7 12.02 -4.45 5.90
C TYR A 7 11.21 -4.57 4.61
N LEU A 8 11.32 -3.58 3.72
CA LEU A 8 10.55 -3.52 2.49
C LEU A 8 11.08 -4.45 1.39
N ARG A 9 12.35 -4.87 1.43
CA ARG A 9 12.88 -5.92 0.54
C ARG A 9 12.43 -7.31 0.98
N ASN A 10 11.13 -7.58 0.88
CA ASN A 10 10.48 -8.78 1.38
C ASN A 10 9.82 -9.64 0.29
N ASN A 11 10.14 -9.38 -0.98
CA ASN A 11 9.67 -10.15 -2.12
C ASN A 11 8.15 -10.18 -2.31
N VAL A 12 7.41 -9.22 -1.75
CA VAL A 12 5.99 -9.02 -2.04
C VAL A 12 5.83 -8.25 -3.34
N GLU A 13 5.05 -8.81 -4.25
CA GLU A 13 4.68 -8.17 -5.51
C GLU A 13 3.21 -8.47 -5.81
N PHE A 14 2.48 -7.44 -6.21
CA PHE A 14 1.08 -7.58 -6.59
C PHE A 14 0.64 -6.51 -7.59
N GLU A 15 -0.40 -6.85 -8.34
CA GLU A 15 -1.13 -5.99 -9.27
C GLU A 15 -2.62 -6.13 -8.98
N GLY A 16 -3.34 -5.01 -9.02
CA GLY A 16 -4.77 -5.00 -8.80
C GLY A 16 -5.41 -3.70 -9.28
N TYR A 17 -6.74 -3.66 -9.27
CA TYR A 17 -7.49 -2.45 -9.59
C TYR A 17 -8.06 -1.80 -8.33
N VAL A 18 -8.10 -0.47 -8.31
CA VAL A 18 -8.65 0.31 -7.20
C VAL A 18 -10.14 0.08 -7.07
N THR A 19 -10.59 -0.42 -5.92
CA THR A 19 -12.00 -0.60 -5.56
C THR A 19 -12.53 0.55 -4.71
N GLY A 20 -11.64 1.24 -3.99
CA GLY A 20 -11.95 2.40 -3.18
C GLY A 20 -10.70 2.98 -2.51
N PHE A 21 -10.89 4.10 -1.82
CA PHE A 21 -9.84 4.72 -1.02
C PHE A 21 -10.45 5.54 0.12
N GLU A 22 -9.68 5.69 1.20
CA GLU A 22 -9.96 6.62 2.29
C GLU A 22 -8.77 7.58 2.39
N GLN A 23 -9.03 8.88 2.47
CA GLN A 23 -7.97 9.87 2.64
C GLN A 23 -8.08 10.51 4.01
N SER A 24 -6.97 10.57 4.72
CA SER A 24 -6.85 11.33 5.95
C SER A 24 -6.59 12.80 5.65
N ASN A 25 -6.90 13.67 6.62
CA ASN A 25 -6.53 15.09 6.56
C ASN A 25 -5.04 15.33 6.88
N ASN A 26 -4.24 14.27 7.10
CA ASN A 26 -2.82 14.37 7.39
C ASN A 26 -2.00 14.19 6.11
N HIS A 27 -1.50 15.29 5.54
CA HIS A 27 -0.61 15.29 4.36
C HIS A 27 -1.04 14.36 3.21
N ALA A 28 -2.35 14.29 2.94
CA ALA A 28 -2.93 13.43 1.91
C ALA A 28 -2.64 11.92 2.08
N PHE A 29 -2.19 11.47 3.26
CA PHE A 29 -2.03 10.05 3.58
C PHE A 29 -3.39 9.34 3.54
N GLY A 30 -3.43 8.12 3.02
CA GLY A 30 -4.67 7.37 2.91
C GLY A 30 -4.46 5.87 2.72
N ILE A 31 -5.61 5.18 2.63
CA ILE A 31 -5.72 3.76 2.33
C ILE A 31 -6.24 3.63 0.91
N ILE A 32 -5.55 2.89 0.04
CA ILE A 32 -6.06 2.49 -1.27
C ILE A 32 -6.41 1.02 -1.21
N ARG A 33 -7.66 0.68 -1.52
CA ARG A 33 -8.17 -0.68 -1.55
C ARG A 33 -8.10 -1.23 -2.96
N LEU A 34 -7.57 -2.43 -3.08
CA LEU A 34 -7.31 -3.09 -4.35
C LEU A 34 -7.95 -4.46 -4.38
N GLN A 35 -8.59 -4.80 -5.50
CA GLN A 35 -8.83 -6.19 -5.86
C GLN A 35 -7.64 -6.67 -6.69
N LEU A 36 -6.95 -7.70 -6.22
CA LEU A 36 -5.77 -8.22 -6.87
C LEU A 36 -6.12 -9.06 -8.10
N THR A 37 -5.36 -8.85 -9.17
CA THR A 37 -5.40 -9.63 -10.41
C THR A 37 -4.17 -10.52 -10.55
N LYS A 38 -3.04 -10.13 -9.97
CA LYS A 38 -1.81 -10.93 -9.88
C LYS A 38 -1.14 -10.68 -8.53
N TRP A 39 -0.67 -11.72 -7.87
CA TRP A 39 0.08 -11.58 -6.62
C TRP A 39 0.93 -12.82 -6.36
N ASN A 40 2.07 -12.64 -5.70
CA ASN A 40 2.98 -13.74 -5.39
C ASN A 40 2.91 -14.24 -3.93
N THR A 41 2.15 -13.54 -3.09
CA THR A 41 2.01 -13.82 -1.66
C THR A 41 0.52 -13.80 -1.29
N GLN A 42 -0.03 -14.95 -0.87
CA GLN A 42 -1.46 -15.06 -0.58
C GLN A 42 -1.91 -14.18 0.60
N ASN A 43 -1.09 -14.11 1.64
CA ASN A 43 -1.38 -13.35 2.85
C ASN A 43 -0.13 -12.62 3.32
N PHE A 44 -0.25 -11.34 3.61
CA PHE A 44 0.82 -10.52 4.16
C PHE A 44 0.25 -9.55 5.20
N ASN A 45 0.50 -9.86 6.47
CA ASN A 45 0.18 -9.00 7.61
C ASN A 45 1.31 -9.12 8.64
N ARG A 46 2.47 -8.54 8.34
CA ARG A 46 3.61 -8.56 9.25
C ARG A 46 3.57 -7.36 10.18
N GLU A 47 3.92 -7.59 11.43
CA GLU A 47 4.07 -6.54 12.43
C GLU A 47 5.54 -6.15 12.58
N ILE A 48 5.79 -4.88 12.91
CA ILE A 48 7.10 -4.37 13.31
C ILE A 48 6.92 -3.49 14.55
N LYS A 49 7.94 -3.44 15.40
CA LYS A 49 7.85 -2.71 16.68
C LYS A 49 7.67 -1.20 16.53
N GLU A 50 8.22 -0.62 15.47
CA GLU A 50 8.35 0.83 15.30
C GLU A 50 7.37 1.40 14.27
N GLY A 51 6.42 0.60 13.77
CA GLY A 51 5.50 1.06 12.73
C GLY A 51 4.64 -0.03 12.13
N ILE A 52 4.12 0.21 10.95
CA ILE A 52 3.40 -0.77 10.13
C ILE A 52 3.94 -0.81 8.71
N PHE A 53 3.79 -1.95 8.05
CA PHE A 53 4.08 -2.05 6.62
C PHE A 53 3.12 -1.18 5.81
N PRO A 54 3.56 -0.63 4.67
CA PRO A 54 2.73 0.19 3.78
C PRO A 54 1.70 -0.60 2.98
N TYR A 55 1.52 -1.88 3.29
CA TYR A 55 0.53 -2.73 2.64
C TYR A 55 0.14 -3.93 3.49
N ARG A 56 -1.07 -4.42 3.26
CA ARG A 56 -1.61 -5.67 3.78
C ARG A 56 -2.30 -6.43 2.64
N ILE A 57 -2.18 -7.75 2.62
CA ILE A 57 -2.79 -8.62 1.62
C ILE A 57 -3.53 -9.74 2.34
N GLU A 58 -4.80 -9.96 2.01
CA GLU A 58 -5.58 -11.13 2.44
C GLU A 58 -6.50 -11.59 1.31
N GLU A 59 -6.41 -12.87 0.96
CA GLU A 59 -7.33 -13.56 0.02
C GLU A 59 -7.65 -12.80 -1.28
N GLY A 60 -6.64 -12.26 -1.94
CA GLY A 60 -6.82 -11.56 -3.23
C GLY A 60 -7.32 -10.12 -3.10
N VAL A 61 -7.44 -9.60 -1.88
CA VAL A 61 -7.63 -8.17 -1.60
C VAL A 61 -6.33 -7.62 -1.03
N ALA A 62 -5.99 -6.38 -1.40
CA ALA A 62 -4.89 -5.66 -0.77
C ALA A 62 -5.31 -4.27 -0.36
N GLU A 63 -4.66 -3.78 0.70
CA GLU A 63 -4.64 -2.38 1.05
C GLU A 63 -3.22 -1.83 0.89
N LEU A 64 -3.12 -0.64 0.32
CA LEU A 64 -1.91 0.18 0.30
C LEU A 64 -2.11 1.37 1.23
N TYR A 65 -1.07 1.69 1.99
CA TYR A 65 -1.06 2.80 2.93
C TYR A 65 0.02 3.78 2.50
N CYS A 66 -0.38 4.85 1.81
CA CYS A 66 0.55 5.82 1.23
C CYS A 66 -0.13 7.17 1.01
N THR A 67 0.65 8.16 0.57
CA THR A 67 0.08 9.44 0.14
C THR A 67 -0.75 9.23 -1.13
N VAL A 68 -2.05 9.52 -1.02
CA VAL A 68 -3.01 9.39 -2.12
C VAL A 68 -3.04 10.70 -2.88
N SER A 69 -2.59 10.68 -4.14
CA SER A 69 -2.79 11.82 -5.04
C SER A 69 -4.28 11.99 -5.37
N VAL A 70 -4.74 13.24 -5.48
CA VAL A 70 -6.13 13.62 -5.78
C VAL A 70 -6.65 13.08 -7.11
N GLU A 71 -5.77 12.60 -7.99
CA GLU A 71 -6.15 12.08 -9.31
C GLU A 71 -6.54 10.60 -9.32
N ARG A 72 -6.42 9.89 -8.18
CA ARG A 72 -6.73 8.45 -8.07
C ARG A 72 -8.22 8.17 -8.17
N LYS A 73 -8.57 7.14 -8.94
CA LYS A 73 -9.96 6.79 -9.28
C LYS A 73 -10.18 5.30 -9.12
N LYS A 74 -11.44 4.91 -8.87
CA LYS A 74 -11.83 3.50 -8.97
C LYS A 74 -11.59 2.99 -10.39
N GLY A 75 -11.05 1.78 -10.49
CA GLY A 75 -10.67 1.16 -11.76
C GLY A 75 -9.23 1.41 -12.19
N ASP A 76 -8.50 2.34 -11.54
CA ASP A 76 -7.06 2.51 -11.80
C ASP A 76 -6.31 1.21 -11.48
N ILE A 77 -5.32 0.87 -12.29
CA ILE A 77 -4.44 -0.28 -12.08
C ILE A 77 -3.26 0.16 -11.21
N VAL A 78 -2.97 -0.61 -10.18
CA VAL A 78 -1.85 -0.40 -9.28
C VAL A 78 -0.98 -1.64 -9.26
N ASN A 79 0.33 -1.46 -9.42
CA ASN A 79 1.33 -2.51 -9.30
C ASN A 79 2.37 -2.12 -8.24
N LEU A 80 2.60 -2.98 -7.25
CA LEU A 80 3.61 -2.78 -6.21
C LEU A 80 4.74 -3.79 -6.36
N ILE A 81 5.98 -3.30 -6.29
CA ILE A 81 7.18 -4.13 -6.23
C ILE A 81 7.99 -3.75 -4.98
N SER A 82 7.82 -4.53 -3.91
CA SER A 82 8.39 -4.22 -2.58
C SER A 82 9.92 -4.13 -2.59
N ASN A 83 10.59 -5.01 -3.35
CA ASN A 83 12.05 -5.02 -3.47
C ASN A 83 12.61 -3.75 -4.13
N LYS A 84 11.80 -3.07 -4.95
CA LYS A 84 12.13 -1.77 -5.56
C LYS A 84 11.60 -0.59 -4.74
N GLN A 85 10.74 -0.86 -3.75
CA GLN A 85 10.03 0.16 -2.96
C GLN A 85 9.19 1.11 -3.83
N THR A 86 8.65 0.59 -4.93
CA THR A 86 7.95 1.38 -5.94
C THR A 86 6.51 0.89 -6.11
N ILE A 87 5.60 1.83 -6.28
CA ILE A 87 4.25 1.63 -6.79
C ILE A 87 4.19 2.23 -8.19
N TYR A 88 3.69 1.49 -9.15
CA TYR A 88 3.37 1.98 -10.48
C TYR A 88 1.86 2.15 -10.61
N TYR A 89 1.44 3.26 -11.19
CA TYR A 89 0.03 3.58 -11.38
C TYR A 89 -0.32 3.65 -12.85
N ASN A 90 -1.35 2.92 -13.25
CA ASN A 90 -1.75 2.71 -14.64
C ASN A 90 -0.52 2.42 -15.54
N PRO A 91 0.29 1.40 -15.23
CA PRO A 91 1.60 1.20 -15.87
C PRO A 91 1.55 0.97 -17.39
N GLN A 92 0.36 0.69 -17.95
CA GLN A 92 0.15 0.59 -19.40
C GLN A 92 -0.05 1.97 -20.05
N ASP A 93 -0.60 2.93 -19.31
CA ASP A 93 -1.02 4.25 -19.82
C ASP A 93 -0.12 5.39 -19.31
N SER A 94 0.63 5.16 -18.23
CA SER A 94 1.38 6.18 -17.51
C SER A 94 2.72 5.66 -16.99
N LYS A 95 3.67 6.58 -16.78
CA LYS A 95 4.93 6.34 -16.06
C LYS A 95 4.88 6.90 -14.63
N GLU A 96 3.68 7.04 -14.08
CA GLU A 96 3.51 7.57 -12.75
C GLU A 96 3.98 6.54 -11.71
N GLU A 97 4.91 6.98 -10.86
CA GLU A 97 5.55 6.17 -9.85
C GLU A 97 5.36 6.81 -8.47
N GLY A 98 5.05 5.98 -7.48
CA GLY A 98 5.05 6.32 -6.07
C GLY A 98 6.10 5.50 -5.33
N ASN A 99 6.50 5.98 -4.15
CA ASN A 99 7.40 5.25 -3.27
C ASN A 99 6.65 4.74 -2.05
N ILE A 100 7.08 3.61 -1.51
CA ILE A 100 6.56 3.06 -0.25
C ILE A 100 7.58 3.21 0.87
N TYR A 101 7.07 3.47 2.07
CA TYR A 101 7.86 3.63 3.27
C TYR A 101 7.18 2.94 4.44
N ILE A 102 7.97 2.52 5.42
CA ILE A 102 7.41 2.07 6.69
C ILE A 102 6.71 3.25 7.36
N ILE A 103 5.46 3.04 7.77
CA ILE A 103 4.65 4.09 8.40
C ILE A 103 4.96 4.07 9.90
N THR A 104 5.54 5.18 10.36
CA THR A 104 5.98 5.39 11.74
C THR A 104 5.18 6.49 12.44
N ASP A 105 4.47 7.34 11.69
CA ASP A 105 3.65 8.41 12.26
C ASP A 105 2.44 7.82 13.02
N PRO A 106 2.30 8.08 14.33
CA PRO A 106 1.18 7.58 15.12
C PRO A 106 -0.20 8.01 14.60
N VAL A 107 -0.33 9.17 13.97
CA VAL A 107 -1.58 9.67 13.38
C VAL A 107 -2.00 8.79 12.22
N ASP A 108 -1.05 8.47 11.32
CA ASP A 108 -1.28 7.62 10.15
C ASP A 108 -1.55 6.17 10.57
N ILE A 109 -0.80 5.65 11.54
CA ILE A 109 -1.03 4.31 12.11
C ILE A 109 -2.44 4.21 12.70
N ASN A 110 -2.87 5.22 13.46
CA ASN A 110 -4.21 5.26 14.04
C ASN A 110 -5.29 5.40 12.96
N PHE A 111 -5.03 6.13 11.89
CA PHE A 111 -5.93 6.22 10.74
C PHE A 111 -6.10 4.86 10.07
N VAL A 112 -5.00 4.14 9.80
CA VAL A 112 -5.06 2.78 9.22
C VAL A 112 -5.87 1.85 10.12
N LYS A 113 -5.57 1.80 11.42
CA LYS A 113 -6.28 0.93 12.37
C LYS A 113 -7.79 1.18 12.44
N LYS A 114 -8.25 2.40 12.20
CA LYS A 114 -9.67 2.77 12.24
C LYS A 114 -10.41 2.47 10.93
N ASN A 115 -9.70 2.45 9.80
CA ASN A 115 -10.32 2.45 8.47
C ASN A 115 -9.95 1.23 7.60
N THR A 116 -9.02 0.37 8.07
CA THR A 116 -8.72 -0.93 7.46
C THR A 116 -9.98 -1.79 7.36
N GLU A 117 -10.16 -2.46 6.23
CA GLU A 117 -11.22 -3.47 6.04
C GLU A 117 -10.83 -4.81 6.64
N PHE A 118 -9.54 -5.06 6.81
CA PHE A 118 -9.03 -6.27 7.44
C PHE A 118 -9.14 -6.20 8.97
N LYS A 119 -9.99 -7.04 9.56
CA LYS A 119 -10.26 -7.11 11.01
C LYS A 119 -9.61 -8.31 11.68
#